data_AF-A0A1C6LAW2-F1
#
_entry.id   AF-A0A1C6LAW2-F1
#
_cell.length_a   1.000
_cell.length_b   1.000
_cell.length_c   1.000
_cell.angle_alpha   90.00
_cell.angle_beta   90.00
_cell.angle_gamma   90.00
#
_symmetry.space_group_name_H-M   'P 1'
#
loop_
_entity.id
_entity.type
_entity.pdbx_description
1 polymer ?
#
loop_
_entity_poly.entity_id
_entity_poly.type
_entity_poly.pdbx_seq_one_letter_code
_entity_poly.pdbx_strand_id
1 'polypeptide(L)'
;MDKEKTVNNYFEFLAGVVSDDRFGKNVTYRRLLMHLHTIEFRWTIKDDSNRANDGVSMRWRFAQETGRERYYEEISECLAGPCTVLEMLVALAVKCEENIMDDPNYGNRTGQWFWKMITNLGLSTMYNNKFDKKIVNIVIEKFLDREYEPNGQGGLFVIPNCRKDLREVPIWQQLCWYLDNFS
;
A
#
# COMPACT_ATOMS: atom_id res chain seq x y z
N MET A 1 -4.04 11.61 24.97
CA MET A 1 -3.93 12.01 23.56
C MET A 1 -5.31 11.94 22.91
N ASP A 2 -5.61 12.83 21.95
CA ASP A 2 -6.88 12.80 21.22
C ASP A 2 -6.83 11.72 20.14
N LYS A 3 -7.67 10.69 20.28
CA LYS A 3 -7.71 9.53 19.37
C LYS A 3 -8.05 9.91 17.94
N GLU A 4 -9.08 10.74 17.74
CA GLU A 4 -9.53 11.15 16.41
C GLU A 4 -8.45 11.96 15.71
N LYS A 5 -7.82 12.88 16.44
CA LYS A 5 -6.68 13.66 15.93
C LYS A 5 -5.50 12.77 15.55
N THR A 6 -5.18 11.74 16.33
CA THR A 6 -4.08 10.81 16.02
C THR A 6 -4.38 9.97 14.79
N VAL A 7 -5.60 9.42 14.67
CA VAL A 7 -6.04 8.67 13.48
C VAL A 7 -5.97 9.55 12.23
N ASN A 8 -6.47 10.78 12.29
CA ASN A 8 -6.42 11.72 11.16
C ASN A 8 -4.97 12.06 10.77
N ASN A 9 -4.11 12.38 11.73
CA ASN A 9 -2.70 12.67 11.44
C ASN A 9 -1.96 11.47 10.85
N TYR A 10 -2.29 10.26 11.31
CA TYR A 10 -1.70 9.04 10.78
C TYR A 10 -2.13 8.79 9.33
N PHE A 11 -3.40 9.02 9.01
CA PHE A 11 -3.87 8.99 7.64
C PHE A 11 -3.17 10.03 6.75
N GLU A 12 -3.03 11.28 7.19
CA GLU A 12 -2.30 12.30 6.43
C GLU A 12 -0.84 11.91 6.21
N PHE A 13 -0.20 11.27 7.20
CA PHE A 13 1.15 10.74 7.07
C PHE A 13 1.23 9.68 5.96
N LEU A 14 0.38 8.64 6.00
CA LEU A 14 0.34 7.60 4.97
C LEU A 14 0.06 8.17 3.58
N ALA A 15 -0.90 9.10 3.48
CA ALA A 15 -1.22 9.77 2.22
C ALA A 15 -0.04 10.61 1.71
N GLY A 16 0.65 11.31 2.61
CA GLY A 16 1.83 12.12 2.32
C GLY A 16 2.97 11.30 1.71
N VAL A 17 3.25 10.10 2.26
CA VAL A 17 4.30 9.18 1.77
C VAL A 17 4.15 8.83 0.27
N VAL A 18 2.93 8.86 -0.27
CA VAL A 18 2.65 8.41 -1.64
C VAL A 18 2.25 9.54 -2.60
N SER A 19 2.15 10.78 -2.13
CA SER A 19 1.50 11.88 -2.87
C SER A 19 2.44 12.85 -3.61
N ASP A 20 3.74 12.56 -3.78
CA ASP A 20 4.83 13.41 -4.34
C ASP A 20 4.52 14.30 -5.59
N ASP A 21 3.69 15.34 -5.48
CA ASP A 21 3.33 16.29 -6.57
C ASP A 21 2.92 15.65 -7.92
N ARG A 22 2.59 14.35 -7.92
CA ARG A 22 2.38 13.55 -9.15
C ARG A 22 1.12 13.93 -9.91
N PHE A 23 0.17 14.54 -9.21
CA PHE A 23 -1.15 14.80 -9.75
C PHE A 23 -1.32 16.28 -10.01
N GLY A 24 -1.99 16.60 -11.12
CA GLY A 24 -2.36 17.99 -11.39
C GLY A 24 -3.17 18.56 -10.21
N LYS A 25 -3.09 19.88 -9.99
CA LYS A 25 -3.67 20.59 -8.83
C LYS A 25 -5.14 20.26 -8.51
N ASN A 26 -5.90 19.75 -9.48
CA ASN A 26 -7.32 19.42 -9.36
C ASN A 26 -7.62 17.92 -9.21
N VAL A 27 -6.59 17.06 -9.17
CA VAL A 27 -6.73 15.60 -9.04
C VAL A 27 -6.23 15.17 -7.67
N THR A 28 -7.15 14.60 -6.89
CA THR A 28 -6.86 14.05 -5.56
C THR A 28 -7.48 12.68 -5.43
N TYR A 29 -6.78 11.77 -4.75
CA TYR A 29 -7.22 10.40 -4.47
C TYR A 29 -7.60 10.19 -3.01
N ARG A 30 -7.82 11.28 -2.26
CA ARG A 30 -8.10 11.20 -0.82
C ARG A 30 -9.23 10.22 -0.48
N ARG A 31 -10.31 10.18 -1.27
CA ARG A 31 -11.43 9.24 -1.07
C ARG A 31 -11.01 7.78 -1.28
N LEU A 32 -10.18 7.51 -2.30
CA LEU A 32 -9.61 6.17 -2.52
C LEU A 32 -8.73 5.76 -1.34
N LEU A 33 -7.73 6.58 -0.98
CA LEU A 33 -6.79 6.27 0.09
C LEU A 33 -7.52 6.06 1.42
N MET A 34 -8.45 6.97 1.77
CA MET A 34 -9.23 6.86 3.00
C MET A 34 -10.07 5.58 3.01
N HIS A 35 -10.66 5.21 1.87
CA HIS A 35 -11.42 3.96 1.77
C HIS A 35 -10.53 2.73 1.89
N LEU A 36 -9.35 2.69 1.24
CA LEU A 36 -8.36 1.63 1.42
C LEU A 36 -7.89 1.50 2.87
N HIS A 37 -7.85 2.60 3.63
CA HIS A 37 -7.52 2.61 5.05
C HIS A 37 -8.66 2.09 5.95
N THR A 38 -9.85 1.83 5.40
CA THR A 38 -10.96 1.21 6.14
C THR A 38 -11.05 -0.30 5.92
N ILE A 39 -10.30 -0.84 4.96
CA ILE A 39 -10.33 -2.25 4.58
C ILE A 39 -9.16 -2.95 5.24
N GLU A 40 -9.44 -4.03 5.98
CA GLU A 40 -8.42 -4.91 6.54
C GLU A 40 -7.65 -5.64 5.42
N PHE A 41 -6.32 -5.65 5.53
CA PHE A 41 -5.49 -6.52 4.71
C PHE A 41 -5.50 -7.94 5.31
N ARG A 42 -6.22 -8.83 4.65
CA ARG A 42 -6.27 -10.27 4.95
C ARG A 42 -5.41 -11.06 3.96
N TRP A 43 -4.88 -12.18 4.41
CA TRP A 43 -4.01 -13.05 3.60
C TRP A 43 -4.41 -14.52 3.74
N THR A 44 -4.22 -15.27 2.66
CA THR A 44 -4.38 -16.73 2.62
C THR A 44 -3.04 -17.46 2.59
N ILE A 45 -2.02 -16.83 2.00
CA ILE A 45 -0.64 -17.34 2.01
C ILE A 45 0.05 -16.92 3.30
N LYS A 46 0.56 -17.89 4.06
CA LYS A 46 1.14 -17.65 5.40
C LYS A 46 2.21 -16.57 5.42
N ASP A 47 3.11 -16.55 4.44
CA ASP A 47 4.24 -15.62 4.39
C ASP A 47 3.81 -14.16 4.16
N ASP A 48 2.59 -13.91 3.68
CA ASP A 48 2.03 -12.57 3.54
C ASP A 48 1.66 -11.94 4.90
N SER A 49 1.69 -12.70 6.01
CA SER A 49 1.65 -12.12 7.36
C SER A 49 2.78 -11.13 7.59
N ASN A 50 3.94 -11.34 6.93
CA ASN A 50 5.05 -10.38 7.00
C ASN A 50 4.69 -9.05 6.33
N ARG A 51 3.85 -9.04 5.28
CA ARG A 51 3.34 -7.81 4.66
C ARG A 51 2.40 -7.07 5.59
N ALA A 52 1.55 -7.80 6.32
CA ALA A 52 0.70 -7.21 7.34
C ALA A 52 1.53 -6.55 8.46
N ASN A 53 2.56 -7.24 8.96
CA ASN A 53 3.47 -6.72 9.98
C ASN A 53 4.25 -5.49 9.50
N ASP A 54 4.71 -5.49 8.24
CA ASP A 54 5.34 -4.32 7.62
C ASP A 54 4.38 -3.12 7.60
N GLY A 55 3.11 -3.34 7.22
CA GLY A 55 2.08 -2.31 7.25
C GLY A 55 1.84 -1.74 8.65
N VAL A 56 1.69 -2.59 9.68
CA VAL A 56 1.54 -2.15 11.08
C VAL A 56 2.78 -1.38 11.56
N SER A 57 3.98 -1.75 11.10
CA SER A 57 5.22 -1.08 11.47
C SER A 57 5.27 0.38 10.99
N MET A 58 4.44 0.78 10.02
CA MET A 58 4.28 2.19 9.64
C MET A 58 3.74 3.06 10.78
N ARG A 59 3.05 2.48 11.79
CA ARG A 59 2.60 3.21 12.98
C ARG A 59 3.77 3.67 13.84
N TRP A 60 4.80 2.83 13.98
CA TRP A 60 6.06 3.20 14.62
C TRP A 60 6.81 4.24 13.80
N ARG A 61 6.89 4.04 12.48
CA ARG A 61 7.50 5.02 11.57
C ARG A 61 6.84 6.40 11.66
N PHE A 62 5.51 6.45 11.74
CA PHE A 62 4.77 7.68 12.00
C PHE A 62 5.18 8.36 13.31
N ALA A 63 5.32 7.59 14.40
CA ALA A 63 5.77 8.13 15.67
C ALA A 63 7.21 8.70 15.56
N GLN A 64 8.10 8.02 14.83
CA GLN A 64 9.46 8.50 14.59
C GLN A 64 9.53 9.77 13.76
N GLU A 65 8.92 9.77 12.58
CA GLU A 65 9.02 10.90 11.65
C GLU A 65 8.28 12.15 12.15
N THR A 66 7.35 11.98 13.10
CA THR A 66 6.68 13.11 13.77
C THR A 66 7.33 13.53 15.09
N GLY A 67 8.45 12.91 15.50
CA GLY A 67 9.16 13.21 16.76
C GLY A 67 8.36 12.86 18.02
N ARG A 68 7.52 11.82 17.95
CA ARG A 68 6.58 11.38 18.99
C ARG A 68 6.88 9.96 19.48
N GLU A 69 8.10 9.46 19.33
CA GLU A 69 8.52 8.11 19.72
C GLU A 69 8.23 7.82 21.18
N ARG A 70 8.39 8.83 22.05
CA ARG A 70 8.10 8.74 23.49
C ARG A 70 6.63 8.46 23.81
N TYR A 71 5.73 8.74 22.87
CA TYR A 71 4.28 8.54 23.01
C TYR A 71 3.79 7.34 22.19
N TYR A 72 4.69 6.47 21.72
CA TYR A 72 4.32 5.39 20.81
C TYR A 72 3.27 4.44 21.40
N GLU A 73 3.34 4.13 22.69
CA GLU A 73 2.34 3.26 23.35
C GLU A 73 0.93 3.82 23.19
N GLU A 74 0.75 5.10 23.50
CA GLU A 74 -0.52 5.81 23.38
C GLU A 74 -0.95 5.97 21.90
N ILE A 75 0.01 6.17 20.98
CA ILE A 75 -0.27 6.22 19.53
C ILE A 75 -0.77 4.85 19.06
N SER A 76 -0.09 3.78 19.47
CA SER A 76 -0.43 2.39 19.13
C SER A 76 -1.82 2.03 19.65
N GLU A 77 -2.19 2.45 20.86
CA GLU A 77 -3.55 2.30 21.40
C GLU A 77 -4.59 3.07 20.57
N CYS A 78 -4.27 4.31 20.14
CA CYS A 78 -5.16 5.08 19.27
C CYS A 78 -5.37 4.41 17.90
N LEU A 79 -4.32 3.78 17.38
CA LEU A 79 -4.26 3.13 16.07
C LEU A 79 -4.49 1.61 16.16
N ALA A 80 -4.99 1.10 17.28
CA ALA A 80 -5.15 -0.33 17.49
C ALA A 80 -6.11 -0.93 16.46
N GLY A 81 -5.78 -2.13 15.98
CA GLY A 81 -6.52 -2.83 14.93
C GLY A 81 -5.59 -3.56 13.96
N PRO A 82 -6.16 -4.35 13.04
CA PRO A 82 -5.39 -5.08 12.04
C PRO A 82 -4.70 -4.13 11.06
N CYS A 83 -3.79 -4.66 10.26
CA CYS A 83 -3.21 -3.94 9.13
C CYS A 83 -4.29 -3.63 8.10
N THR A 84 -4.34 -2.40 7.61
CA THR A 84 -5.24 -2.00 6.52
C THR A 84 -4.58 -2.20 5.16
N VAL A 85 -5.39 -2.28 4.10
CA VAL A 85 -4.87 -2.36 2.73
C VAL A 85 -3.99 -1.16 2.41
N LEU A 86 -4.35 0.04 2.87
CA LEU A 86 -3.49 1.22 2.68
C LEU A 86 -2.14 1.06 3.39
N GLU A 87 -2.12 0.67 4.66
CA GLU A 87 -0.87 0.46 5.42
C GLU A 87 0.04 -0.56 4.72
N MET A 88 -0.52 -1.69 4.29
CA MET A 88 0.23 -2.73 3.59
C MET A 88 0.83 -2.22 2.28
N LEU A 89 0.05 -1.52 1.45
CA LEU A 89 0.52 -0.98 0.16
C LEU A 89 1.61 0.10 0.34
N VAL A 90 1.44 0.99 1.33
CA VAL A 90 2.43 2.03 1.64
C VAL A 90 3.73 1.38 2.11
N ALA A 91 3.66 0.44 3.05
CA ALA A 91 4.85 -0.25 3.56
C ALA A 91 5.57 -1.06 2.48
N LEU A 92 4.83 -1.69 1.57
CA LEU A 92 5.41 -2.43 0.44
C LEU A 92 6.12 -1.50 -0.55
N ALA A 93 5.54 -0.33 -0.83
CA ALA A 93 6.17 0.68 -1.68
C ALA A 93 7.45 1.26 -1.05
N VAL A 94 7.41 1.55 0.26
CA VAL A 94 8.57 1.96 1.06
C VAL A 94 9.68 0.93 0.98
N LYS A 95 9.39 -0.35 1.25
CA LYS A 95 10.39 -1.42 1.19
C LYS A 95 10.96 -1.61 -0.21
N CYS A 96 10.14 -1.44 -1.24
CA CYS A 96 10.62 -1.48 -2.62
C CYS A 96 11.71 -0.44 -2.85
N GLU A 97 11.48 0.80 -2.42
CA GLU A 97 12.44 1.89 -2.60
C GLU A 97 13.66 1.76 -1.68
N GLU A 98 13.46 1.58 -0.38
CA GLU A 98 14.53 1.67 0.62
C GLU A 98 15.38 0.39 0.74
N ASN A 99 14.85 -0.79 0.37
CA ASN A 99 15.55 -2.06 0.62
C ASN A 99 16.00 -2.78 -0.65
N ILE A 100 15.41 -2.50 -1.81
CA ILE A 100 15.71 -3.21 -3.06
C ILE A 100 16.25 -2.26 -4.12
N MET A 101 15.54 -1.16 -4.36
CA MET A 101 15.78 -0.29 -5.53
C MET A 101 16.56 0.99 -5.20
N ASP A 102 17.04 1.18 -3.96
CA ASP A 102 17.67 2.42 -3.52
C ASP A 102 18.77 2.87 -4.50
N ASP A 103 18.58 4.06 -5.07
CA ASP A 103 19.50 4.65 -6.04
C ASP A 103 19.58 6.17 -5.80
N PRO A 104 20.72 6.69 -5.30
CA PRO A 104 20.92 8.11 -5.03
C PRO A 104 20.68 9.02 -6.24
N ASN A 105 20.73 8.50 -7.47
CA ASN A 105 20.56 9.28 -8.69
C ASN A 105 19.09 9.59 -9.03
N TYR A 106 18.14 8.80 -8.52
CA TYR A 106 16.72 8.90 -8.91
C TYR A 106 15.81 9.53 -7.84
N GLY A 107 16.35 9.85 -6.67
CA GLY A 107 15.57 10.37 -5.54
C GLY A 107 14.53 9.37 -5.03
N ASN A 108 13.63 9.82 -4.13
CA ASN A 108 12.61 8.94 -3.54
C ASN A 108 11.50 8.61 -4.55
N ARG A 109 11.43 7.34 -4.98
CA ARG A 109 10.37 6.85 -5.89
C ARG A 109 9.28 6.04 -5.18
N THR A 110 9.16 6.11 -3.86
CA THR A 110 8.13 5.39 -3.08
C THR A 110 6.73 5.53 -3.67
N GLY A 111 6.29 6.76 -3.98
CA GLY A 111 4.98 6.92 -4.61
C GLY A 111 4.87 6.29 -6.00
N GLN A 112 5.96 6.13 -6.77
CA GLN A 112 5.91 5.50 -8.11
C GLN A 112 5.49 4.05 -7.94
N TRP A 113 6.10 3.34 -7.00
CA TRP A 113 5.79 1.96 -6.67
C TRP A 113 4.35 1.81 -6.17
N PHE A 114 3.92 2.68 -5.27
CA PHE A 114 2.54 2.69 -4.78
C PHE A 114 1.52 2.86 -5.92
N TRP A 115 1.69 3.87 -6.76
CA TRP A 115 0.75 4.14 -7.84
C TRP A 115 0.80 3.12 -8.96
N LYS A 116 1.93 2.42 -9.14
CA LYS A 116 2.03 1.28 -10.03
C LYS A 116 1.14 0.12 -9.55
N MET A 117 1.15 -0.17 -8.24
CA MET A 117 0.24 -1.16 -7.65
C MET A 117 -1.23 -0.75 -7.81
N ILE A 118 -1.58 0.50 -7.52
CA ILE A 118 -2.94 1.03 -7.73
C ILE A 118 -3.38 0.91 -9.21
N THR A 119 -2.44 1.13 -10.14
CA THR A 119 -2.70 0.99 -11.58
C THR A 119 -2.93 -0.48 -11.97
N ASN A 120 -2.11 -1.40 -11.46
CA ASN A 120 -2.25 -2.83 -11.76
C ASN A 120 -3.55 -3.43 -11.20
N LEU A 121 -4.01 -2.93 -10.05
CA LEU A 121 -5.35 -3.23 -9.51
C LEU A 121 -6.48 -2.67 -10.39
N GLY A 122 -6.21 -1.75 -11.31
CA GLY A 122 -7.22 -1.09 -12.14
C GLY A 122 -7.92 0.08 -11.45
N LEU A 123 -7.31 0.66 -10.41
CA LEU A 123 -7.89 1.72 -9.58
C LEU A 123 -7.37 3.13 -9.91
N SER A 124 -6.55 3.27 -10.96
CA SER A 124 -5.95 4.55 -11.36
C SER A 124 -6.96 5.64 -11.73
N THR A 125 -8.21 5.29 -12.04
CA THR A 125 -9.26 6.28 -12.38
C THR A 125 -10.10 6.70 -11.18
N MET A 126 -9.86 6.14 -9.98
CA MET A 126 -10.65 6.38 -8.76
C MET A 126 -10.24 7.64 -8.01
N TYR A 127 -9.94 8.72 -8.72
CA TYR A 127 -9.78 10.05 -8.13
C TYR A 127 -11.12 10.57 -7.60
N ASN A 128 -11.12 11.55 -6.69
CA ASN A 128 -12.28 11.92 -5.88
C ASN A 128 -13.59 12.16 -6.65
N ASN A 129 -13.53 12.74 -7.86
CA ASN A 129 -14.70 13.04 -8.68
C ASN A 129 -15.28 11.81 -9.41
N LYS A 130 -14.48 10.73 -9.55
CA LYS A 130 -14.89 9.46 -10.15
C LYS A 130 -14.87 8.30 -9.16
N PHE A 131 -14.61 8.57 -7.88
CA PHE A 131 -14.53 7.55 -6.85
C PHE A 131 -15.86 6.81 -6.69
N ASP A 132 -15.83 5.51 -6.92
CA ASP A 132 -16.94 4.58 -6.68
C ASP A 132 -16.51 3.52 -5.66
N LYS A 133 -17.10 3.62 -4.45
CA LYS A 133 -16.83 2.69 -3.34
C LYS A 133 -17.14 1.24 -3.70
N LYS A 134 -18.19 0.97 -4.48
CA LYS A 134 -18.58 -0.40 -4.85
C LYS A 134 -17.56 -1.02 -5.79
N ILE A 135 -17.10 -0.26 -6.79
CA ILE A 135 -16.07 -0.74 -7.72
C ILE A 135 -14.76 -1.01 -6.97
N VAL A 136 -14.33 -0.09 -6.10
CA VAL A 136 -13.12 -0.29 -5.29
C VAL A 136 -13.24 -1.53 -4.41
N ASN A 137 -14.38 -1.76 -3.74
CA ASN A 137 -14.60 -2.97 -2.96
C ASN A 137 -14.47 -4.24 -3.80
N ILE A 138 -15.12 -4.29 -4.97
CA ILE A 138 -15.05 -5.48 -5.86
C ILE A 138 -13.60 -5.78 -6.25
N VAL A 139 -12.83 -4.74 -6.60
CA VAL A 139 -11.42 -4.90 -6.99
C VAL A 139 -10.57 -5.37 -5.81
N ILE A 140 -10.73 -4.74 -4.64
CA ILE A 140 -9.92 -5.08 -3.47
C ILE A 140 -10.27 -6.47 -2.92
N GLU A 141 -11.55 -6.87 -2.92
CA GLU A 141 -11.91 -8.24 -2.53
C GLU A 141 -11.27 -9.28 -3.47
N LYS A 142 -11.32 -9.06 -4.80
CA LYS A 142 -10.62 -9.94 -5.74
C LYS A 142 -9.12 -10.03 -5.48
N PHE A 143 -8.49 -8.91 -5.11
CA PHE A 143 -7.09 -8.90 -4.73
C PHE A 143 -6.84 -9.74 -3.46
N LEU A 144 -7.64 -9.51 -2.41
CA LEU A 144 -7.50 -10.18 -1.12
C LEU A 144 -7.80 -11.69 -1.20
N ASP A 145 -8.78 -12.09 -2.00
CA ASP A 145 -9.15 -13.50 -2.27
C ASP A 145 -8.28 -14.17 -3.34
N ARG A 146 -7.35 -13.40 -3.95
CA ARG A 146 -6.43 -13.88 -4.99
C ARG A 146 -7.17 -14.41 -6.23
N GLU A 147 -8.28 -13.78 -6.57
CA GLU A 147 -9.13 -14.07 -7.73
C GLU A 147 -8.73 -13.26 -8.98
N TYR A 148 -7.54 -12.66 -8.97
CA TYR A 148 -6.94 -12.01 -10.14
C TYR A 148 -6.36 -13.06 -11.11
N GLU A 149 -5.88 -12.66 -12.29
CA GLU A 149 -5.37 -13.61 -13.28
C GLU A 149 -4.06 -14.29 -12.84
N PRO A 150 -3.75 -15.52 -13.30
CA PRO A 150 -2.53 -16.24 -12.89
C PRO A 150 -1.21 -15.49 -13.16
N ASN A 151 -1.20 -14.57 -14.13
CA ASN A 151 -0.04 -13.71 -14.44
C ASN A 151 0.03 -12.44 -13.58
N GLY A 152 -0.92 -12.26 -12.66
CA GLY A 152 -1.03 -11.10 -11.77
C GLY A 152 -1.92 -9.96 -12.26
N GLN A 153 -2.53 -10.04 -13.46
CA GLN A 153 -3.43 -9.00 -13.95
C GLN A 153 -4.64 -8.84 -13.01
N GLY A 154 -4.83 -7.63 -12.46
CA GLY A 154 -5.82 -7.35 -11.41
C GLY A 154 -5.30 -7.51 -9.97
N GLY A 155 -4.03 -7.90 -9.81
CA GLY A 155 -3.30 -7.89 -8.53
C GLY A 155 -2.31 -6.72 -8.43
N LEU A 156 -1.30 -6.83 -7.55
CA LEU A 156 -0.32 -5.76 -7.33
C LEU A 156 0.77 -5.72 -8.40
N PHE A 157 1.15 -6.87 -8.95
CA PHE A 157 2.24 -7.01 -9.90
C PHE A 157 1.79 -7.88 -11.07
N VAL A 158 2.11 -7.46 -12.29
CA VAL A 158 1.83 -8.22 -13.51
C VAL A 158 3.15 -8.68 -14.11
N ILE A 159 3.31 -9.99 -14.27
CA ILE A 159 4.51 -10.61 -14.84
C ILE A 159 4.10 -11.38 -16.10
N PRO A 160 4.24 -10.77 -17.29
CA PRO A 160 3.91 -11.45 -18.54
C PRO A 160 4.70 -12.75 -18.70
N ASN A 161 4.05 -13.80 -19.19
CA ASN A 161 4.67 -15.12 -19.40
C ASN A 161 5.29 -15.74 -18.13
N CYS A 162 4.79 -15.39 -16.93
CA CYS A 162 5.22 -16.04 -15.70
C CYS A 162 4.96 -17.55 -15.77
N ARG A 163 5.98 -18.36 -15.49
CA ARG A 163 5.88 -19.83 -15.49
C ARG A 163 5.15 -20.39 -14.27
N LYS A 164 4.82 -19.53 -13.30
CA LYS A 164 4.17 -19.87 -12.04
C LYS A 164 2.85 -19.12 -11.95
N ASP A 165 1.88 -19.72 -11.29
CA ASP A 165 0.64 -19.04 -10.95
C ASP A 165 0.92 -18.07 -9.80
N LEU A 166 0.87 -16.76 -10.07
CA LEU A 166 1.13 -15.76 -9.05
C LEU A 166 0.13 -15.83 -7.90
N ARG A 167 -1.08 -16.37 -8.11
CA ARG A 167 -2.06 -16.59 -7.03
C ARG A 167 -1.59 -17.60 -5.98
N GLU A 168 -0.52 -18.35 -6.21
CA GLU A 168 0.08 -19.25 -5.22
C GLU A 168 1.41 -18.72 -4.64
N VAL A 169 1.82 -17.51 -5.05
CA VAL A 169 3.12 -16.93 -4.72
C VAL A 169 2.96 -15.78 -3.71
N PRO A 170 3.71 -15.76 -2.59
CA PRO A 170 3.68 -14.64 -1.64
C PRO A 170 3.96 -13.29 -2.31
N ILE A 171 3.31 -12.22 -1.86
CA ILE A 171 3.40 -10.87 -2.43
C ILE A 171 4.86 -10.38 -2.50
N TRP A 172 5.68 -10.68 -1.48
CA TRP A 172 7.09 -10.30 -1.49
C TRP A 172 7.86 -10.94 -2.65
N GLN A 173 7.61 -12.23 -2.90
CA GLN A 173 8.25 -12.94 -4.01
C GLN A 173 7.74 -12.44 -5.36
N GLN A 174 6.45 -12.09 -5.47
CA GLN A 174 5.92 -11.42 -6.66
C GLN A 174 6.63 -10.08 -6.92
N LEU A 175 6.86 -9.27 -5.87
CA LEU A 175 7.60 -8.01 -5.99
C LEU A 175 9.01 -8.26 -6.51
N CYS A 176 9.77 -9.19 -5.92
CA CYS A 176 11.13 -9.51 -6.37
C CYS A 176 11.15 -9.92 -7.85
N TRP A 177 10.30 -10.86 -8.26
CA TRP A 177 10.21 -11.28 -9.66
C TRP A 177 9.74 -10.16 -10.59
N TYR A 178 8.88 -9.27 -10.12
CA TYR A 178 8.43 -8.13 -10.88
C TYR A 178 9.59 -7.17 -11.16
N LEU A 179 10.44 -6.92 -10.16
CA LEU A 179 11.62 -6.05 -10.27
C LEU A 179 12.70 -6.66 -11.19
N ASP A 180 12.87 -7.98 -11.17
CA ASP A 180 13.79 -8.69 -12.08
C ASP A 180 13.47 -8.46 -13.57
N ASN A 181 12.22 -8.10 -13.93
CA ASN A 181 11.86 -7.78 -15.31
C ASN A 181 12.33 -6.39 -15.78
N PHE A 182 12.83 -5.54 -14.87
CA PHE A 182 13.46 -4.26 -15.20
C PHE A 182 15.00 -4.33 -15.21
N SER A 183 15.55 -5.52 -14.95
CA SER A 183 16.99 -5.80 -14.87
C SER A 183 17.59 -6.23 -16.21
#